data_AF-A0A9J6FNE3-F1
#
_entry.id   AF-A0A9J6FNE3-F1
#
_cell.length_a   1.000
_cell.length_b   1.000
_cell.length_c   1.000
_cell.angle_alpha   90.00
_cell.angle_beta   90.00
_cell.angle_gamma   90.00
#
_symmetry.space_group_name_H-M   'P 1'
#
loop_
_entity.id
_entity.type
_entity.pdbx_description
1 polymer ?
#
loop_
_entity_poly.entity_id
_entity_poly.type
_entity_poly.pdbx_seq_one_letter_code
_entity_poly.pdbx_strand_id
1 'polypeptide(L)'
;MFPKSDVAKRYACSRTKTTAIVGEMARHAQESTVSALKKGVFSVAIDGGNDSQAQLYPIVVTYFAKGADLVESKLLALSTLEGHSTGRNIGALIIDTLTPMKHTGGLTA
;
A
#
# COMPACT_ATOMS: atom_id res chain seq x y z
N MET A 1 -21.88 17.85 -25.69
CA MET A 1 -20.71 18.48 -25.02
C MET A 1 -21.21 19.73 -24.31
N PHE A 2 -21.20 19.77 -22.97
CA PHE A 2 -21.69 20.92 -22.19
C PHE A 2 -20.52 21.56 -21.41
N PRO A 3 -19.80 22.54 -21.98
CA PRO A 3 -18.55 23.00 -21.39
C PRO A 3 -18.71 24.00 -20.23
N LYS A 4 -19.92 24.45 -19.89
CA LYS A 4 -20.12 25.60 -18.97
C LYS A 4 -21.30 25.53 -18.01
N SER A 5 -21.99 24.40 -17.86
CA SER A 5 -23.04 24.31 -16.84
C SER A 5 -22.43 24.03 -15.47
N ASP A 6 -22.94 24.66 -14.40
CA ASP A 6 -22.54 24.34 -13.02
C ASP A 6 -22.84 22.88 -12.65
N VAL A 7 -23.78 22.25 -13.36
CA VAL A 7 -24.06 20.82 -13.31
C VAL A 7 -22.84 20.01 -13.78
N ALA A 8 -22.19 20.38 -14.88
CA ALA A 8 -21.02 19.66 -15.40
C ALA A 8 -19.80 19.72 -14.46
N LYS A 9 -19.64 20.80 -13.68
CA LYS A 9 -18.59 20.89 -12.64
C LYS A 9 -18.75 19.82 -11.56
N ARG A 10 -19.97 19.40 -11.23
CA ARG A 10 -20.24 18.33 -10.26
C ARG A 10 -19.89 16.93 -10.79
N TYR A 11 -19.86 16.75 -12.12
CA TYR A 11 -19.43 15.52 -12.77
C TYR A 11 -17.93 15.50 -13.11
N ALA A 12 -17.20 16.59 -12.84
CA ALA A 12 -15.76 16.68 -13.06
C ALA A 12 -14.98 15.95 -11.96
N CYS A 13 -14.85 14.63 -12.09
CA CYS A 13 -14.18 13.77 -11.11
C CYS A 13 -12.71 13.49 -11.48
N SER A 14 -11.96 14.50 -11.95
CA SER A 14 -10.63 14.31 -12.55
C SER A 14 -9.66 13.58 -11.61
N ARG A 15 -9.35 14.18 -10.45
CA ARG A 15 -8.39 13.63 -9.49
C ARG A 15 -8.92 12.34 -8.83
N THR A 16 -10.22 12.29 -8.53
CA THR A 16 -10.81 11.16 -7.82
C THR A 16 -10.82 9.87 -8.64
N LYS A 17 -11.05 9.95 -9.97
CA LYS A 17 -10.94 8.78 -10.86
C LYS A 17 -9.50 8.28 -10.94
N THR A 18 -8.52 9.17 -11.10
CA THR A 18 -7.10 8.78 -11.13
C THR A 18 -6.65 8.16 -9.82
N THR A 19 -7.02 8.74 -8.67
CA THR A 19 -6.72 8.18 -7.36
C THR A 19 -7.34 6.80 -7.17
N ALA A 20 -8.59 6.60 -7.59
CA ALA A 20 -9.23 5.29 -7.53
C ALA A 20 -8.50 4.23 -8.38
N ILE A 21 -8.12 4.58 -9.62
CA ILE A 21 -7.37 3.68 -10.51
C ILE A 21 -6.01 3.34 -9.91
N VAL A 22 -5.25 4.35 -9.46
CA VAL A 22 -3.94 4.14 -8.85
C VAL A 22 -4.05 3.31 -7.57
N GLY A 23 -5.05 3.56 -6.74
CA GLY A 23 -5.32 2.78 -5.53
C GLY A 23 -5.60 1.31 -5.85
N GLU A 24 -6.42 1.03 -6.86
CA GLU A 24 -6.74 -0.33 -7.27
C GLU A 24 -5.52 -1.05 -7.89
N MET A 25 -4.72 -0.35 -8.71
CA MET A 25 -3.47 -0.89 -9.25
C MET A 25 -2.46 -1.21 -8.13
N ALA A 26 -2.32 -0.32 -7.16
CA ALA A 26 -1.44 -0.52 -6.01
C ALA A 26 -1.90 -1.73 -5.18
N ARG A 27 -3.21 -1.86 -4.92
CA ARG A 27 -3.80 -3.02 -4.23
C ARG A 27 -3.47 -4.33 -4.95
N HIS A 28 -3.71 -4.39 -6.26
CA HIS A 28 -3.43 -5.58 -7.06
C HIS A 28 -1.93 -5.95 -7.05
N ALA A 29 -1.04 -4.96 -7.15
CA ALA A 29 0.40 -5.17 -7.06
C ALA A 29 0.83 -5.70 -5.68
N GLN A 30 0.24 -5.17 -4.60
CA GLN A 30 0.49 -5.62 -3.24
C GLN A 30 0.02 -7.07 -3.04
N GLU A 31 -1.19 -7.41 -3.47
CA GLU A 31 -1.77 -8.76 -3.37
C GLU A 31 -0.95 -9.80 -4.14
N SER A 32 -0.50 -9.45 -5.35
CA SER A 32 0.39 -10.29 -6.14
C SER A 32 1.71 -10.55 -5.40
N THR A 33 2.28 -9.51 -4.80
CA THR A 33 3.52 -9.61 -4.03
C THR A 33 3.33 -10.50 -2.80
N VAL A 34 2.33 -10.22 -1.95
CA VAL A 34 2.00 -11.03 -0.76
C VAL A 34 1.73 -12.49 -1.12
N SER A 35 1.06 -12.74 -2.23
CA SER A 35 0.81 -14.10 -2.73
C SER A 35 2.09 -14.84 -3.13
N ALA A 36 3.12 -14.12 -3.61
CA ALA A 36 4.44 -14.69 -3.87
C ALA A 36 5.19 -15.00 -2.56
N LEU A 37 5.14 -14.09 -1.58
CA LEU A 37 5.77 -14.28 -0.26
C LEU A 37 5.28 -15.54 0.44
N LYS A 38 4.00 -15.89 0.30
CA LYS A 38 3.41 -17.13 0.87
C LYS A 38 4.01 -18.43 0.32
N LYS A 39 4.70 -18.39 -0.83
CA LYS A 39 5.16 -19.60 -1.56
C LYS A 39 6.66 -19.87 -1.42
N GLY A 40 7.36 -19.10 -0.60
CA GLY A 40 8.81 -19.21 -0.46
C GLY A 40 9.35 -18.42 0.71
N VAL A 41 10.68 -18.43 0.83
CA VAL A 41 11.39 -17.62 1.82
C VAL A 41 11.41 -16.16 1.37
N PHE A 42 11.29 -15.26 2.33
CA PHE A 42 11.40 -13.82 2.13
C PHE A 42 12.03 -13.17 3.35
N SER A 43 12.58 -11.98 3.16
CA SER A 43 12.98 -11.09 4.24
C SER A 43 12.15 -9.82 4.23
N VAL A 44 12.00 -9.22 5.41
CA VAL A 44 11.33 -7.93 5.61
C VAL A 44 12.36 -6.96 6.16
N ALA A 45 12.52 -5.83 5.50
CA ALA A 45 13.29 -4.70 5.98
C ALA A 45 12.33 -3.57 6.33
N ILE A 46 12.59 -2.93 7.47
CA ILE A 46 11.83 -1.80 7.97
C ILE A 46 12.81 -0.72 8.44
N ASP A 47 12.45 0.53 8.16
CA ASP A 47 13.19 1.68 8.65
C ASP A 47 12.23 2.62 9.41
N GLY A 48 12.75 3.41 10.34
CA GLY A 48 11.98 4.39 11.10
C GLY A 48 12.39 5.80 10.70
N GLY A 49 11.63 6.43 9.80
CA GLY A 49 11.86 7.81 9.37
C GLY A 49 11.26 8.81 10.37
N ASN A 50 12.09 9.67 10.95
CA ASN A 50 11.65 10.67 11.95
C ASN A 50 11.23 12.01 11.33
N ASP A 51 10.40 11.99 10.28
CA ASP A 51 9.93 13.24 9.70
C ASP A 51 8.93 13.93 10.65
N SER A 52 9.10 15.23 10.84
CA SER A 52 8.73 16.05 12.00
C SER A 52 7.26 16.08 12.46
N GLN A 53 6.37 15.33 11.80
CA GLN A 53 4.93 15.27 12.07
C GLN A 53 4.36 13.83 12.14
N ALA A 54 5.03 12.83 11.55
CA ALA A 54 4.60 11.44 11.57
C ALA A 54 5.79 10.50 11.33
N GLN A 55 5.93 9.48 12.17
CA GLN A 55 6.99 8.49 11.98
C GLN A 55 6.60 7.51 10.86
N LEU A 56 7.35 7.58 9.76
CA LEU A 56 7.13 6.74 8.59
C LEU A 56 7.91 5.43 8.71
N TYR A 57 7.23 4.35 8.35
CA TYR A 57 7.74 2.99 8.36
C TYR A 57 7.62 2.40 6.95
N PRO A 58 8.61 2.62 6.08
CA PRO A 58 8.70 1.88 4.83
C PRO A 58 8.90 0.39 5.12
N ILE A 59 8.03 -0.45 4.56
CA ILE A 59 8.11 -1.90 4.65
C ILE A 59 8.56 -2.40 3.30
N VAL A 60 9.78 -2.93 3.24
CA VAL A 60 10.37 -3.51 2.03
C VAL A 60 10.44 -5.02 2.20
N VAL A 61 10.01 -5.75 1.17
CA VAL A 61 10.10 -7.21 1.12
C VAL A 61 11.10 -7.63 0.08
N THR A 62 11.97 -8.58 0.41
CA THR A 62 12.89 -9.19 -0.55
C THR A 62 12.57 -10.67 -0.65
N TYR A 63 12.33 -11.14 -1.87
CA TYR A 63 11.90 -12.52 -2.13
C TYR A 63 12.40 -13.01 -3.49
N PHE A 64 12.41 -14.32 -3.68
CA PHE A 64 12.72 -14.91 -4.98
C PHE A 64 11.48 -14.93 -5.87
N ALA A 65 11.48 -14.09 -6.91
CA ALA A 65 10.41 -13.97 -7.89
C ALA A 65 10.51 -15.09 -8.93
N LYS A 66 9.93 -16.27 -8.62
CA LYS A 66 10.00 -17.48 -9.47
C LYS A 66 9.67 -17.26 -10.96
N GLY A 67 8.73 -16.35 -11.27
CA GLY A 67 8.35 -16.07 -12.66
C GLY A 67 9.42 -15.31 -13.47
N ALA A 68 10.30 -14.57 -12.78
CA ALA A 68 11.37 -13.79 -13.38
C ALA A 68 12.77 -14.38 -13.08
N ASP A 69 12.83 -15.49 -12.34
CA ASP A 69 14.05 -16.19 -11.94
C ASP A 69 15.10 -15.29 -11.27
N LEU A 70 14.65 -14.34 -10.43
CA LEU A 70 15.51 -13.35 -9.79
C LEU A 70 15.08 -13.06 -8.34
N VAL A 71 16.02 -12.51 -7.56
CA VAL A 71 15.71 -11.93 -6.24
C VAL A 71 15.23 -10.50 -6.45
N GLU A 72 14.05 -10.19 -5.94
CA GLU A 72 13.41 -8.90 -6.09
C GLU A 72 13.22 -8.24 -4.72
N SER A 73 13.52 -6.95 -4.62
CA SER A 73 13.21 -6.11 -3.45
C SER A 73 12.15 -5.10 -3.81
N LYS A 74 11.02 -5.10 -3.09
CA LYS A 74 9.88 -4.21 -3.34
C LYS A 74 9.46 -3.46 -2.10
N LEU A 75 9.20 -2.16 -2.26
CA LEU A 75 8.45 -1.40 -1.27
C LEU A 75 6.99 -1.90 -1.29
N LEU A 76 6.57 -2.48 -0.18
CA LEU A 76 5.23 -3.08 -0.03
C LEU A 76 4.22 -2.08 0.52
N ALA A 77 4.65 -1.26 1.48
CA ALA A 77 3.84 -0.21 2.08
C ALA A 77 4.73 0.90 2.63
N LEU A 78 4.18 2.11 2.67
CA LEU A 78 4.73 3.24 3.41
C LEU A 78 3.70 3.63 4.47
N SER A 79 3.85 3.09 5.66
CA SER A 79 2.85 3.22 6.72
C SER A 79 3.30 4.24 7.77
N THR A 80 2.36 4.89 8.42
CA THR A 80 2.60 5.73 9.60
C THR A 80 2.21 4.96 10.86
N LEU A 81 2.95 5.16 11.95
CA LEU A 81 2.50 4.74 13.27
C LEU A 81 2.00 5.96 14.05
N GLU A 82 0.78 5.87 14.57
CA GLU A 82 0.29 6.81 15.58
C GLU A 82 0.77 6.36 16.97
N GLY A 83 1.35 7.29 17.74
CA GLY A 83 1.86 7.02 19.08
C GLY A 83 3.31 6.50 19.11
N HIS A 84 3.62 5.64 20.08
CA HIS A 84 5.01 5.24 20.34
C HIS A 84 5.51 4.13 19.41
N SER A 85 6.75 4.32 18.97
CA SER A 85 7.49 3.44 18.06
C SER A 85 8.16 2.27 18.77
N THR A 86 7.36 1.51 19.51
CA THR A 86 7.81 0.32 20.22
C THR A 86 7.93 -0.87 19.26
N GLY A 87 8.81 -1.82 19.56
CA GLY A 87 8.96 -3.05 18.76
C GLY A 87 7.65 -3.83 18.62
N ARG A 88 6.74 -3.75 19.61
CA ARG A 88 5.41 -4.37 19.54
C ARG A 88 4.53 -3.71 18.47
N ASN A 89 4.49 -2.39 18.44
CA ASN A 89 3.66 -1.64 17.49
C ASN A 89 4.20 -1.79 16.06
N ILE A 90 5.52 -1.76 15.92
CA ILE A 90 6.20 -2.03 14.65
C ILE A 90 5.93 -3.47 14.18
N GLY A 91 6.00 -4.45 15.07
CA GLY A 91 5.68 -5.84 14.75
C GLY A 91 4.23 -6.04 14.31
N ALA A 92 3.28 -5.40 15.00
CA ALA A 92 1.87 -5.42 14.62
C ALA A 92 1.64 -4.81 13.23
N LEU A 93 2.28 -3.66 12.95
CA LEU A 93 2.23 -3.01 11.64
C LEU A 93 2.69 -3.92 10.50
N ILE A 94 3.79 -4.67 10.72
CA ILE A 94 4.31 -5.63 9.72
C ILE A 94 3.29 -6.74 9.49
N ILE A 95 2.71 -7.30 10.56
CA ILE A 95 1.71 -8.39 10.46
C ILE A 95 0.48 -7.90 9.70
N ASP A 96 -0.03 -6.71 10.02
CA ASP A 96 -1.20 -6.13 9.35
C ASP A 96 -0.93 -5.90 7.86
N THR A 97 0.28 -5.43 7.53
CA THR A 97 0.69 -5.18 6.13
C THR A 97 0.82 -6.48 5.31
N LEU A 98 1.28 -7.57 5.95
CA LEU A 98 1.45 -8.87 5.29
C LEU A 98 0.15 -9.70 5.27
N THR A 99 -0.82 -9.35 6.10
CA THR A 99 -2.12 -10.03 6.12
C THR A 99 -2.98 -9.50 4.96
N PRO A 100 -3.56 -10.38 4.13
CA PRO A 100 -4.44 -9.94 3.04
C PRO A 100 -5.56 -9.06 3.60
N MET A 101 -5.79 -7.89 2.98
CA MET A 101 -6.88 -7.02 3.39
C MET A 101 -8.20 -7.80 3.35
N LYS A 102 -8.93 -7.82 4.47
CA LYS A 102 -10.32 -8.27 4.47
C LYS A 102 -11.06 -7.37 3.48
N HIS A 103 -11.88 -7.97 2.61
CA HIS A 103 -12.80 -7.22 1.74
C HIS A 103 -13.73 -6.36 2.61
N THR A 104 -13.32 -5.13 2.91
CA THR A 104 -14.25 -4.08 3.31
C THR A 104 -14.73 -3.43 2.03
N GLY A 105 -15.87 -3.93 1.53
CA GLY A 105 -16.65 -3.18 0.57
C GLY A 105 -16.94 -1.80 1.17
N GLY A 106 -16.35 -0.76 0.58
CA GLY A 106 -16.35 0.56 1.17
C GLY A 106 -15.97 1.61 0.14
N LEU A 107 -16.79 1.72 -0.89
CA LEU A 107 -16.94 2.96 -1.64
C LEU A 107 -17.47 4.01 -0.64
N THR A 108 -16.60 4.85 -0.09
CA THR A 108 -17.06 6.11 0.52
C THR A 108 -16.63 7.24 -0.39
N ALA A 109 -17.67 7.86 -0.94
CA ALA A 109 -17.66 8.94 -1.93
C ALA A 109 -16.92 10.20 -1.47
#